data_AF-X1TCR7-F1
#
_entry.id   AF-X1TCR7-F1
#
_cell.length_a   1.000
_cell.length_b   1.000
_cell.length_c   1.000
_cell.angle_alpha   90.00
_cell.angle_beta   90.00
_cell.angle_gamma   90.00
#
_symmetry.space_group_name_H-M   'P 1'
#
loop_
_entity.id
_entity.type
_entity.pdbx_description
1 polymer ?
#
loop_
_entity_poly.entity_id
_entity_poly.type
_entity_poly.pdbx_seq_one_letter_code
_entity_poly.pdbx_strand_id
1 'polypeptide(L)'
;MKEKKPTKIAREFRKLYENIFINFNPAGWDTINEHAGRILIITADNYYNNMIPFYQWKLQKGFPTKLVKYSEVGSGSTAIKDYITNEYNNPGVTFVILVGDAEDIPPATGTVGSASGQPADPVYACVEGTDHYPDLFISRFSANTTQDVDNQVNRSIYYEMTPDLGADWYHWGTGIASTEHSGTINPAYDTTRCNWLRDSLLAYSYSLIDQIYDPGANSSMVKSALEEGR
;
A
#
# COMPACT_ATOMS: atom_id res chain seq x y z
N MET A 1 11.81 -14.86 -14.32
CA MET A 1 12.34 -15.61 -13.16
C MET A 1 13.21 -14.63 -12.40
N LYS A 2 12.95 -14.38 -11.10
CA LYS A 2 13.74 -13.42 -10.31
C LYS A 2 15.17 -13.94 -10.19
N GLU A 3 16.16 -13.16 -10.65
CA GLU A 3 17.53 -13.65 -10.84
C GLU A 3 18.40 -13.41 -9.60
N LYS A 4 18.01 -12.52 -8.70
CA LYS A 4 18.80 -12.18 -7.52
C LYS A 4 18.14 -12.67 -6.24
N LYS A 5 18.86 -13.50 -5.48
CA LYS A 5 18.55 -13.72 -4.07
C LYS A 5 18.98 -12.46 -3.30
N PRO A 6 18.07 -11.73 -2.63
CA PRO A 6 18.44 -10.52 -1.90
C PRO A 6 19.44 -10.87 -0.80
N THR A 7 20.58 -10.16 -0.79
CA THR A 7 21.66 -10.36 0.19
C THR A 7 21.27 -9.87 1.59
N LYS A 8 20.24 -9.01 1.67
CA LYS A 8 19.60 -8.52 2.90
C LYS A 8 18.10 -8.43 2.65
N ILE A 9 17.29 -8.95 3.57
CA ILE A 9 15.83 -8.93 3.46
C ILE A 9 15.30 -7.90 4.46
N ALA A 10 14.58 -6.88 3.99
CA ALA A 10 13.90 -5.94 4.88
C ALA A 10 12.88 -6.70 5.74
N ARG A 11 12.74 -6.31 7.01
CA ARG A 11 11.83 -6.96 7.97
C ARG A 11 10.41 -7.14 7.39
N GLU A 12 9.95 -6.17 6.62
CA GLU A 12 8.60 -6.12 6.06
C GLU A 12 8.36 -7.18 4.96
N PHE A 13 9.41 -7.64 4.27
CA PHE A 13 9.32 -8.71 3.28
C PHE A 13 9.31 -10.12 3.88
N ARG A 14 9.74 -10.28 5.13
CA ARG A 14 9.93 -11.61 5.71
C ARG A 14 8.65 -12.41 5.80
N LYS A 15 7.61 -11.85 6.45
CA LYS A 15 6.32 -12.53 6.58
C LYS A 15 5.69 -12.81 5.22
N LEU A 16 5.89 -11.91 4.25
CA LEU A 16 5.42 -12.09 2.88
C LEU A 16 6.11 -13.30 2.22
N TYR A 17 7.44 -13.37 2.31
CA TYR A 17 8.21 -14.46 1.73
C TYR A 17 7.98 -15.81 2.43
N GLU A 18 7.82 -15.82 3.75
CA GLU A 18 7.44 -17.02 4.52
C GLU A 18 6.09 -17.61 4.05
N ASN A 19 5.14 -16.76 3.66
CA ASN A 19 3.82 -17.20 3.20
C ASN A 19 3.76 -17.53 1.71
N ILE A 20 4.60 -16.91 0.87
CA ILE A 20 4.59 -17.11 -0.59
C ILE A 20 5.47 -18.29 -1.02
N PHE A 21 6.63 -18.49 -0.39
CA PHE A 21 7.59 -19.49 -0.83
C PHE A 21 7.57 -20.72 0.07
N ILE A 22 7.19 -21.87 -0.51
CA ILE A 22 7.15 -23.18 0.19
C ILE A 22 8.50 -23.55 0.82
N ASN A 23 9.61 -23.12 0.22
CA ASN A 23 10.97 -23.41 0.67
C ASN A 23 11.72 -22.16 1.16
N PHE A 24 11.02 -21.20 1.77
CA PHE A 24 11.69 -20.04 2.35
C PHE A 24 12.62 -20.47 3.49
N ASN A 25 13.93 -20.43 3.25
CA ASN A 25 14.96 -20.61 4.26
C ASN A 25 15.82 -19.35 4.30
N PRO A 26 15.72 -18.51 5.37
CA PRO A 26 16.60 -17.38 5.53
C PRO A 26 18.03 -17.92 5.69
N ALA A 27 18.83 -17.80 4.64
CA ALA A 27 20.19 -18.33 4.67
C ALA A 27 21.05 -17.48 5.61
N GLY A 28 21.60 -18.13 6.64
CA GLY A 28 22.64 -17.56 7.50
C GLY A 28 22.11 -17.00 8.82
N TRP A 29 23.01 -17.01 9.82
CA TRP A 29 22.80 -16.41 11.13
C TRP A 29 22.63 -14.89 10.98
N ASP A 30 21.42 -14.45 10.70
CA ASP A 30 21.10 -13.03 10.70
C ASP A 30 20.96 -12.59 12.16
N THR A 31 22.06 -12.04 12.67
CA THR A 31 22.12 -11.49 14.02
C THR A 31 21.33 -10.18 14.03
N ILE A 32 20.03 -10.34 14.24
CA ILE A 32 19.04 -9.28 14.50
C ILE A 32 18.78 -8.35 13.28
N ASN A 33 17.83 -8.74 12.43
CA ASN A 33 17.36 -7.94 11.29
C ASN A 33 16.38 -6.83 11.72
N GLU A 34 16.90 -5.76 12.34
CA GLU A 34 16.09 -4.61 12.80
C GLU A 34 15.96 -3.49 11.77
N HIS A 35 16.58 -3.62 10.59
CA HIS A 35 16.59 -2.54 9.61
C HIS A 35 15.21 -2.37 8.95
N ALA A 36 14.54 -1.28 9.28
CA ALA A 36 13.32 -0.84 8.61
C ALA A 36 13.61 -0.57 7.12
N GLY A 37 12.71 -1.06 6.25
CA GLY A 37 12.83 -0.82 4.81
C GLY A 37 12.92 0.66 4.45
N ARG A 38 13.77 0.99 3.47
CA ARG A 38 13.95 2.38 3.03
C ARG A 38 12.73 2.88 2.26
N ILE A 39 12.33 4.11 2.54
CA ILE A 39 11.19 4.79 1.91
C ILE A 39 11.71 5.83 0.91
N LEU A 40 11.16 5.82 -0.30
CA LEU A 40 11.31 6.87 -1.29
C LEU A 40 9.97 7.59 -1.46
N ILE A 41 9.97 8.90 -1.28
CA ILE A 41 8.82 9.77 -1.53
C ILE A 41 9.12 10.59 -2.76
N ILE A 42 8.34 10.41 -3.82
CA ILE A 42 8.37 11.22 -5.04
C ILE A 42 7.14 12.12 -5.00
N THR A 43 7.36 13.43 -4.91
CA THR A 43 6.27 14.40 -4.78
C THR A 43 6.26 15.38 -5.93
N ALA A 44 5.07 15.77 -6.37
CA ALA A 44 4.92 16.96 -7.19
C ALA A 44 5.56 18.14 -6.46
N ASP A 45 6.24 19.01 -7.20
CA ASP A 45 7.05 20.09 -6.65
C ASP A 45 6.27 21.01 -5.72
N ASN A 46 5.00 21.28 -6.06
CA ASN A 46 4.09 22.13 -5.29
C ASN A 46 3.76 21.58 -3.90
N TYR A 47 3.82 20.26 -3.71
CA TYR A 47 3.48 19.59 -2.46
C TYR A 47 4.71 19.23 -1.61
N TYR A 48 5.91 19.57 -2.07
CA TYR A 48 7.16 19.21 -1.39
C TYR A 48 7.20 19.65 0.07
N ASN A 49 6.80 20.90 0.35
CA ASN A 49 6.80 21.44 1.70
C ASN A 49 5.76 20.77 2.60
N ASN A 50 4.58 20.42 2.07
CA ASN A 50 3.51 19.72 2.79
C ASN A 50 3.95 18.30 3.23
N MET A 51 4.88 17.68 2.50
CA MET A 51 5.40 16.35 2.83
C MET A 51 6.52 16.35 3.87
N ILE A 52 7.10 17.51 4.22
CA ILE A 52 8.20 17.59 5.20
C ILE A 52 7.83 16.97 6.56
N PRO A 53 6.65 17.24 7.16
CA PRO A 53 6.28 16.64 8.45
C PRO A 53 6.23 15.11 8.39
N PHE A 54 5.69 14.55 7.31
CA PHE A 54 5.61 13.10 7.11
C PHE A 54 7.00 12.49 6.94
N TYR A 55 7.85 13.12 6.12
CA TYR A 55 9.25 12.73 5.94
C TYR A 55 10.00 12.67 7.28
N GLN A 56 9.89 13.74 8.09
CA GLN A 56 10.55 13.80 9.39
C GLN A 56 10.01 12.74 10.36
N TRP A 57 8.70 12.53 10.37
CA TRP A 57 8.09 11.49 11.20
C TRP A 57 8.60 10.08 10.85
N LYS A 58 8.72 9.75 9.56
CA LYS A 58 9.27 8.45 9.15
C LYS A 58 10.73 8.27 9.54
N LEU A 59 11.54 9.33 9.43
CA LEU A 59 12.92 9.31 9.95
C LEU A 59 12.96 9.11 11.48
N GLN A 60 12.10 9.79 12.23
CA GLN A 60 12.01 9.62 13.70
C GLN A 60 11.63 8.20 14.10
N LYS A 61 10.76 7.54 13.34
CA LYS A 61 10.43 6.12 13.50
C LYS A 61 11.54 5.15 13.10
N GLY A 62 12.67 5.65 12.60
CA GLY A 62 13.81 4.84 12.18
C GLY A 62 13.70 4.27 10.77
N PHE A 63 12.78 4.76 9.93
CA PHE A 63 12.73 4.41 8.51
C PHE A 63 13.66 5.35 7.73
N PRO A 64 14.76 4.86 7.12
CA PRO A 64 15.55 5.68 6.22
C PRO A 64 14.65 6.17 5.09
N THR A 65 14.52 7.49 4.95
CA THR A 65 13.57 8.08 4.00
C THR A 65 14.30 9.07 3.10
N LYS A 66 13.96 9.08 1.81
CA LYS A 66 14.40 10.08 0.83
C LYS A 66 13.17 10.79 0.26
N LEU A 67 13.14 12.11 0.32
CA LEU A 67 12.09 12.95 -0.25
C LEU A 67 12.66 13.69 -1.46
N VAL A 68 12.06 13.49 -2.64
CA VAL A 68 12.50 14.10 -3.90
C VAL A 68 11.34 14.74 -4.65
N LYS A 69 11.64 15.84 -5.33
CA LYS A 69 10.70 16.49 -6.24
C LYS A 69 10.62 15.72 -7.55
N TYR A 70 9.45 15.75 -8.17
CA TYR A 70 9.24 15.13 -9.47
C TYR A 70 10.12 15.76 -10.56
N SER A 71 10.38 17.07 -10.48
CA SER A 71 11.33 17.75 -11.37
C SER A 71 12.76 17.22 -11.30
N GLU A 72 13.17 16.60 -10.18
CA GLU A 72 14.49 15.97 -10.01
C GLU A 72 14.53 14.53 -10.54
N VAL A 73 13.37 13.88 -10.67
CA VAL A 73 13.21 12.51 -11.17
C VAL A 73 13.19 12.49 -12.71
N GLY A 74 12.56 13.50 -13.31
CA GLY A 74 12.32 13.57 -14.75
C GLY A 74 10.84 13.34 -15.09
N SER A 75 10.47 13.61 -16.34
CA SER A 75 9.06 13.59 -16.77
C SER A 75 8.67 12.28 -17.43
N GLY A 76 7.46 11.81 -17.12
CA GLY A 76 6.83 10.64 -17.70
C GLY A 76 7.02 9.37 -16.87
N SER A 77 6.18 8.38 -17.16
CA SER A 77 6.17 7.12 -16.43
C SER A 77 7.47 6.33 -16.56
N THR A 78 8.13 6.38 -17.72
CA THR A 78 9.46 5.76 -17.91
C THR A 78 10.51 6.34 -16.96
N ALA A 79 10.59 7.67 -16.84
CA ALA A 79 11.55 8.32 -15.95
C ALA A 79 11.32 7.94 -14.48
N ILE A 80 10.05 7.92 -14.05
CA ILE A 80 9.67 7.46 -12.71
C ILE A 80 10.10 6.02 -12.48
N LYS A 81 9.81 5.13 -13.44
CA LYS A 81 10.15 3.70 -13.37
C LYS A 81 11.65 3.49 -13.27
N ASP A 82 12.43 4.15 -14.11
CA ASP A 82 13.89 4.04 -14.14
C ASP A 82 14.50 4.56 -12.85
N TYR A 83 13.99 5.68 -12.32
CA TYR A 83 14.44 6.24 -11.05
C TYR A 83 14.18 5.28 -9.88
N ILE A 84 12.98 4.72 -9.79
CA ILE A 84 12.63 3.73 -8.75
C ILE A 84 13.50 2.48 -8.88
N THR A 85 13.74 2.02 -10.11
CA THR A 85 14.58 0.84 -10.39
C THR A 85 16.03 1.08 -9.96
N ASN A 86 16.57 2.28 -10.20
CA ASN A 86 17.89 2.67 -9.73
C ASN A 86 17.96 2.69 -8.20
N GLU A 87 16.97 3.29 -7.54
CA GLU A 87 16.87 3.34 -6.08
C GLU A 87 16.71 1.94 -5.45
N TYR A 88 16.04 1.02 -6.13
CA TYR A 88 15.95 -0.40 -5.76
C TYR A 88 17.29 -1.12 -5.91
N ASN A 89 17.99 -0.92 -7.01
CA ASN A 89 19.29 -1.57 -7.25
C ASN A 89 20.38 -1.05 -6.32
N ASN A 90 20.38 0.25 -6.02
CA ASN A 90 21.32 0.90 -5.11
C ASN A 90 20.76 2.26 -4.66
N PRO A 91 20.49 2.49 -3.36
CA PRO A 91 20.95 1.71 -2.19
C PRO A 91 20.03 0.58 -1.73
N GLY A 92 18.87 0.38 -2.39
CA GLY A 92 17.83 -0.54 -1.93
C GLY A 92 16.64 0.23 -1.37
N VAL A 93 15.51 0.20 -2.08
CA VAL A 93 14.24 0.80 -1.66
C VAL A 93 13.22 -0.30 -1.39
N THR A 94 12.41 -0.13 -0.35
CA THR A 94 11.36 -1.07 0.05
C THR A 94 9.98 -0.48 -0.16
N PHE A 95 9.82 0.82 0.10
CA PHE A 95 8.56 1.53 -0.03
C PHE A 95 8.71 2.73 -0.97
N VAL A 96 7.74 2.91 -1.85
CA VAL A 96 7.59 4.10 -2.70
C VAL A 96 6.25 4.74 -2.40
N ILE A 97 6.27 6.06 -2.20
CA ILE A 97 5.07 6.88 -2.02
C ILE A 97 5.09 7.98 -3.08
N LEU A 98 4.08 7.97 -3.96
CA LEU A 98 3.85 9.01 -4.93
C LEU A 98 2.92 10.08 -4.33
N VAL A 99 3.19 11.37 -4.54
CA VAL A 99 2.37 12.47 -3.99
C VAL A 99 1.94 13.42 -5.09
N GLY A 100 0.64 13.40 -5.40
CA GLY A 100 0.00 14.15 -6.49
C GLY A 100 -1.00 13.29 -7.25
N ASP A 101 -1.89 13.94 -8.01
CA ASP A 101 -2.82 13.23 -8.89
C ASP A 101 -2.13 12.70 -10.17
N ALA A 102 -2.90 12.09 -11.07
CA ALA A 102 -2.38 11.53 -12.32
C ALA A 102 -1.76 12.58 -13.25
N GLU A 103 -2.25 13.83 -13.20
CA GLU A 103 -1.74 14.96 -13.96
C GLU A 103 -0.39 15.46 -13.42
N ASP A 104 -0.19 15.37 -12.10
CA ASP A 104 1.03 15.80 -11.43
C ASP A 104 2.13 14.73 -11.50
N ILE A 105 1.78 13.49 -11.17
CA ILE A 105 2.65 12.32 -11.23
C ILE A 105 1.96 11.23 -12.06
N PRO A 106 2.31 11.06 -13.34
CA PRO A 106 1.62 10.14 -14.22
C PRO A 106 1.74 8.69 -13.72
N PRO A 107 0.63 7.94 -13.65
CA PRO A 107 0.68 6.50 -13.41
C PRO A 107 1.30 5.80 -14.63
N ALA A 108 1.83 4.60 -14.41
CA ALA A 108 2.23 3.74 -15.52
C ALA A 108 0.99 3.15 -16.23
N THR A 109 1.20 2.50 -17.36
CA THR A 109 0.15 1.79 -18.09
C THR A 109 0.22 0.30 -17.78
N GLY A 110 -0.89 -0.28 -17.32
CA GLY A 110 -1.00 -1.71 -17.11
C GLY A 110 -0.92 -2.49 -18.42
N THR A 111 -0.41 -3.71 -18.35
CA THR A 111 -0.11 -4.55 -19.54
C THR A 111 -0.85 -5.89 -19.53
N VAL A 112 -1.61 -6.20 -18.48
CA VAL A 112 -2.23 -7.51 -18.27
C VAL A 112 -3.69 -7.40 -17.83
N GLY A 113 -4.51 -8.33 -18.33
CA GLY A 113 -5.90 -8.50 -17.92
C GLY A 113 -6.71 -7.21 -18.09
N SER A 114 -7.62 -6.97 -17.15
CA SER A 114 -8.47 -5.76 -17.16
C SER A 114 -7.69 -4.46 -16.94
N ALA A 115 -6.43 -4.53 -16.51
CA ALA A 115 -5.57 -3.35 -16.37
C ALA A 115 -4.82 -2.98 -17.66
N SER A 116 -4.91 -3.80 -18.71
CA SER A 116 -4.23 -3.53 -19.98
C SER A 116 -4.69 -2.20 -20.59
N GLY A 117 -3.76 -1.28 -20.81
CA GLY A 117 -4.05 0.06 -21.32
C GLY A 117 -4.61 1.04 -20.28
N GLN A 118 -4.76 0.63 -19.02
CA GLN A 118 -5.30 1.46 -17.94
C GLN A 118 -4.18 2.02 -17.04
N PRO A 119 -4.41 3.17 -16.37
CA PRO A 119 -3.54 3.65 -15.30
C PRO A 119 -3.27 2.61 -14.21
N ALA A 120 -1.99 2.36 -13.89
CA ALA A 120 -1.57 1.33 -12.94
C ALA A 120 -0.23 1.65 -12.27
N ASP A 121 -0.25 2.29 -11.11
CA ASP A 121 0.93 2.47 -10.26
C ASP A 121 1.64 1.15 -9.88
N PRO A 122 0.97 -0.01 -9.66
CA PRO A 122 1.66 -1.27 -9.34
C PRO A 122 2.74 -1.68 -10.34
N VAL A 123 2.66 -1.23 -11.59
CA VAL A 123 3.71 -1.48 -12.60
C VAL A 123 5.06 -0.88 -12.18
N TYR A 124 5.06 0.24 -11.45
CA TYR A 124 6.30 0.81 -10.90
C TYR A 124 6.97 -0.09 -9.88
N ALA A 125 6.22 -0.99 -9.23
CA ALA A 125 6.76 -1.89 -8.23
C ALA A 125 7.42 -3.17 -8.78
N CYS A 126 7.17 -3.54 -10.05
CA CYS A 126 7.79 -4.71 -10.70
C CYS A 126 9.10 -4.31 -11.39
N VAL A 127 10.19 -4.17 -10.63
CA VAL A 127 11.48 -3.61 -11.10
C VAL A 127 12.52 -4.68 -11.45
N GLU A 128 12.28 -5.94 -11.08
CA GLU A 128 13.16 -7.06 -11.38
C GLU A 128 12.42 -8.20 -12.08
N GLY A 129 13.03 -8.75 -13.14
CA GLY A 129 12.47 -9.85 -13.90
C GLY A 129 11.34 -9.44 -14.86
N THR A 130 10.57 -10.44 -15.30
CA THR A 130 9.54 -10.31 -16.34
C THR A 130 8.15 -10.72 -15.83
N ASP A 131 8.01 -10.90 -14.52
CA ASP A 131 6.76 -11.27 -13.88
C ASP A 131 6.04 -10.04 -13.30
N HIS A 132 4.83 -10.26 -12.79
CA HIS A 132 3.97 -9.21 -12.26
C HIS A 132 3.93 -9.23 -10.72
N TYR A 133 4.93 -9.83 -10.07
CA TYR A 133 5.05 -9.82 -8.62
C TYR A 133 5.84 -8.59 -8.17
N PRO A 134 5.24 -7.65 -7.43
CA PRO A 134 5.93 -6.47 -6.92
C PRO A 134 7.22 -6.83 -6.15
N ASP A 135 8.29 -6.10 -6.41
CA ASP A 135 9.59 -6.22 -5.71
C ASP A 135 9.73 -5.18 -4.58
N LEU A 136 8.85 -4.19 -4.57
CA LEU A 136 8.72 -3.12 -3.57
C LEU A 136 7.24 -2.84 -3.31
N PHE A 137 6.95 -2.13 -2.23
CA PHE A 137 5.60 -1.66 -1.94
C PHE A 137 5.40 -0.28 -2.53
N ILE A 138 4.28 -0.05 -3.21
CA ILE A 138 3.94 1.27 -3.76
C ILE A 138 2.58 1.75 -3.25
N SER A 139 2.49 3.05 -3.02
CA SER A 139 1.27 3.75 -2.64
C SER A 139 1.26 5.17 -3.20
N ARG A 140 0.09 5.82 -3.15
CA ARG A 140 -0.09 7.21 -3.59
C ARG A 140 -0.90 8.02 -2.60
N PHE A 141 -0.43 9.22 -2.28
CA PHE A 141 -1.24 10.31 -1.75
C PHE A 141 -1.75 11.12 -2.95
N SER A 142 -2.95 10.78 -3.42
CA SER A 142 -3.59 11.51 -4.53
C SER A 142 -4.15 12.82 -3.98
N ALA A 143 -3.83 13.93 -4.65
CA ALA A 143 -4.14 15.27 -4.17
C ALA A 143 -4.24 16.24 -5.36
N ASN A 144 -5.25 17.11 -5.31
CA ASN A 144 -5.43 18.21 -6.26
C ASN A 144 -5.11 19.57 -5.61
N THR A 145 -4.92 19.59 -4.29
CA THR A 145 -4.59 20.78 -3.51
C THR A 145 -3.56 20.48 -2.42
N THR A 146 -2.89 21.51 -1.92
CA THR A 146 -1.99 21.39 -0.75
C THR A 146 -2.72 20.91 0.49
N GLN A 147 -4.00 21.30 0.66
CA GLN A 147 -4.82 20.86 1.78
C GLN A 147 -5.13 19.36 1.74
N ASP A 148 -5.31 18.78 0.55
CA ASP A 148 -5.48 17.33 0.41
C ASP A 148 -4.23 16.58 0.90
N VAL A 149 -3.03 17.09 0.60
CA VAL A 149 -1.78 16.51 1.10
C VAL A 149 -1.67 16.66 2.61
N ASP A 150 -1.94 17.84 3.15
CA ASP A 150 -1.89 18.09 4.60
C ASP A 150 -2.84 17.17 5.37
N ASN A 151 -4.07 16.97 4.88
CA ASN A 151 -5.03 16.06 5.50
C ASN A 151 -4.52 14.61 5.53
N GLN A 152 -3.88 14.16 4.45
CA GLN A 152 -3.33 12.80 4.34
C GLN A 152 -2.08 12.60 5.22
N VAL A 153 -1.20 13.60 5.26
CA VAL A 153 -0.03 13.63 6.13
C VAL A 153 -0.47 13.61 7.59
N ASN A 154 -1.38 14.50 7.98
CA ASN A 154 -1.83 14.64 9.35
C ASN A 154 -2.54 13.38 9.85
N ARG A 155 -3.48 12.80 9.08
CA ARG A 155 -4.16 11.56 9.49
C ARG A 155 -3.18 10.40 9.67
N SER A 156 -2.17 10.31 8.79
CA SER A 156 -1.17 9.24 8.85
C SER A 156 -0.25 9.39 10.06
N ILE A 157 0.22 10.61 10.35
CA ILE A 157 1.05 10.88 11.52
C ILE A 157 0.23 10.66 12.79
N TYR A 158 -0.97 11.23 12.87
CA TYR A 158 -1.85 11.12 14.04
C TYR A 158 -2.13 9.66 14.40
N TYR A 159 -2.51 8.84 13.41
CA TYR A 159 -2.78 7.42 13.61
C TYR A 159 -1.55 6.65 14.13
N GLU A 160 -0.34 7.01 13.67
CA GLU A 160 0.89 6.32 14.06
C GLU A 160 1.51 6.84 15.36
N MET A 161 1.36 8.13 15.66
CA MET A 161 2.03 8.81 16.76
C MET A 161 1.18 8.87 18.02
N THR A 162 -0.13 9.04 17.86
CA THR A 162 -1.08 9.24 18.95
C THR A 162 -2.29 8.31 18.78
N PRO A 163 -2.08 6.98 18.85
CA PRO A 163 -3.19 6.04 18.77
C PRO A 163 -4.11 6.19 20.00
N ASP A 164 -5.40 5.93 19.80
CA ASP A 164 -6.40 5.98 20.85
C ASP A 164 -6.33 4.72 21.73
N LEU A 165 -5.56 4.78 22.82
CA LEU A 165 -5.24 3.60 23.61
C LEU A 165 -6.51 2.93 24.17
N GLY A 166 -6.72 1.67 23.78
CA GLY A 166 -7.86 0.87 24.25
C GLY A 166 -9.16 1.16 23.50
N ALA A 167 -9.11 1.87 22.38
CA ALA A 167 -10.31 2.16 21.62
C ALA A 167 -10.85 0.93 20.89
N ASP A 168 -12.12 0.61 21.13
CA ASP A 168 -12.77 -0.58 20.58
C ASP A 168 -12.87 -0.55 19.05
N TRP A 169 -12.91 0.65 18.46
CA TRP A 169 -13.07 0.85 17.02
C TRP A 169 -11.93 0.24 16.19
N TYR A 170 -10.75 0.03 16.76
CA TYR A 170 -9.67 -0.72 16.10
C TYR A 170 -10.00 -2.20 15.84
N HIS A 171 -11.00 -2.73 16.54
CA HIS A 171 -11.46 -4.12 16.44
C HIS A 171 -12.78 -4.24 15.67
N TRP A 172 -13.26 -3.15 15.08
CA TRP A 172 -14.49 -3.12 14.29
C TRP A 172 -14.19 -2.99 12.80
N GLY A 173 -15.12 -3.44 11.97
CA GLY A 173 -15.02 -3.27 10.52
C GLY A 173 -16.38 -3.42 9.84
N THR A 174 -16.39 -3.14 8.54
CA THR A 174 -17.62 -3.20 7.74
C THR A 174 -17.38 -4.05 6.50
N GLY A 175 -18.16 -5.13 6.36
CA GLY A 175 -18.24 -5.91 5.13
C GLY A 175 -19.29 -5.34 4.20
N ILE A 176 -18.90 -5.04 2.96
CA ILE A 176 -19.79 -4.57 1.89
C ILE A 176 -19.69 -5.56 0.73
N ALA A 177 -20.84 -6.04 0.24
CA ALA A 177 -20.86 -7.05 -0.81
C ALA A 177 -22.11 -6.95 -1.68
N SER A 178 -21.92 -7.20 -2.97
CA SER A 178 -23.02 -7.37 -3.92
C SER A 178 -23.66 -8.76 -3.76
N THR A 179 -24.87 -8.93 -4.30
CA THR A 179 -25.46 -10.27 -4.51
C THR A 179 -25.02 -10.90 -5.83
N GLU A 180 -24.02 -10.33 -6.50
CA GLU A 180 -23.47 -10.88 -7.72
C GLU A 180 -22.48 -12.00 -7.41
N HIS A 181 -22.11 -12.74 -8.45
CA HIS A 181 -21.05 -13.72 -8.40
C HIS A 181 -20.22 -13.63 -9.68
N SER A 182 -18.92 -13.90 -9.57
CA SER A 182 -18.02 -13.94 -10.71
C SER A 182 -17.06 -15.13 -10.62
N GLY A 183 -16.69 -15.66 -11.79
CA GLY A 183 -15.66 -16.70 -11.94
C GLY A 183 -16.18 -18.04 -12.43
N THR A 184 -15.32 -18.75 -13.18
CA THR A 184 -15.58 -20.10 -13.70
C THR A 184 -15.16 -21.19 -12.71
N ILE A 185 -14.24 -20.89 -11.80
CA ILE A 185 -13.67 -21.83 -10.81
C ILE A 185 -14.05 -21.33 -9.41
N ASN A 186 -14.70 -22.19 -8.63
CA ASN A 186 -15.28 -21.88 -7.31
C ASN A 186 -16.21 -20.64 -7.32
N PRO A 187 -17.31 -20.69 -8.10
CA PRO A 187 -18.27 -19.61 -8.13
C PRO A 187 -18.94 -19.48 -6.77
N ALA A 188 -18.69 -18.37 -6.10
CA ALA A 188 -19.34 -17.99 -4.86
C ALA A 188 -19.86 -16.56 -5.02
N TYR A 189 -21.02 -16.30 -4.44
CA TYR A 189 -21.55 -14.94 -4.33
C TYR A 189 -20.58 -14.07 -3.54
N ASP A 190 -20.52 -12.79 -3.88
CA ASP A 190 -19.67 -11.84 -3.18
C ASP A 190 -20.07 -11.76 -1.69
N THR A 191 -21.35 -11.89 -1.35
CA THR A 191 -21.83 -12.04 0.04
C THR A 191 -21.20 -13.23 0.76
N THR A 192 -21.12 -14.40 0.11
CA THR A 192 -20.48 -15.60 0.68
C THR A 192 -18.99 -15.37 0.90
N ARG A 193 -18.30 -14.76 -0.07
CA ARG A 193 -16.87 -14.43 0.06
C ARG A 193 -16.63 -13.43 1.19
N CYS A 194 -17.48 -12.43 1.31
CA CYS A 194 -17.43 -11.44 2.39
C CYS A 194 -17.67 -12.09 3.76
N ASN A 195 -18.58 -13.07 3.85
CA ASN A 195 -18.78 -13.83 5.07
C ASN A 195 -17.54 -14.64 5.49
N TRP A 196 -16.82 -15.27 4.55
CA TRP A 196 -15.56 -15.96 4.88
C TRP A 196 -14.49 -15.01 5.42
N LEU A 197 -14.37 -13.81 4.85
CA LEU A 197 -13.47 -12.77 5.37
C LEU A 197 -13.89 -12.34 6.76
N ARG A 198 -15.18 -12.04 6.94
CA ARG A 198 -15.76 -11.68 8.23
C ARG A 198 -15.47 -12.72 9.31
N ASP A 199 -15.74 -13.99 9.04
CA ASP A 199 -15.53 -15.06 10.01
C ASP A 199 -14.04 -15.22 10.34
N SER A 200 -13.15 -15.02 9.37
CA SER A 200 -11.70 -15.02 9.59
C SER A 200 -11.25 -13.87 10.48
N LEU A 201 -11.80 -12.67 10.28
CA LEU A 201 -11.48 -11.48 11.09
C LEU A 201 -11.97 -11.64 12.54
N LEU A 202 -13.20 -12.13 12.72
CA LEU A 202 -13.81 -12.39 14.04
C LEU A 202 -13.13 -13.54 14.79
N ALA A 203 -12.61 -14.53 14.08
CA ALA A 203 -11.83 -15.61 14.68
C ALA A 203 -10.42 -15.16 15.13
N TYR A 204 -9.96 -13.99 14.69
CA TYR A 204 -8.64 -13.46 15.02
C TYR A 204 -8.69 -12.43 16.15
N SER A 205 -8.97 -11.17 15.82
CA SER A 205 -8.90 -10.05 16.78
C SER A 205 -10.03 -9.04 16.65
N TYR A 206 -10.93 -9.19 15.67
CA TYR A 206 -12.06 -8.28 15.52
C TYR A 206 -13.22 -8.72 16.42
N SER A 207 -13.94 -7.76 16.98
CA SER A 207 -15.11 -8.00 17.85
C SER A 207 -16.43 -7.74 17.14
N LEU A 208 -16.42 -6.96 16.07
CA LEU A 208 -17.61 -6.62 15.28
C LEU A 208 -17.25 -6.44 13.81
N ILE A 209 -18.04 -7.05 12.93
CA ILE A 209 -17.97 -6.83 11.49
C ILE A 209 -19.40 -6.70 10.96
N ASP A 210 -19.74 -5.52 10.47
CA ASP A 210 -21.05 -5.24 9.86
C ASP A 210 -21.22 -6.00 8.53
N GLN A 211 -22.46 -6.25 8.14
CA GLN A 211 -22.81 -6.87 6.86
C GLN A 211 -23.76 -5.93 6.11
N ILE A 212 -23.21 -5.03 5.30
CA ILE A 212 -23.97 -4.08 4.48
C ILE A 212 -24.01 -4.64 3.05
N TYR A 213 -24.93 -5.56 2.80
CA TYR A 213 -25.00 -6.31 1.53
C TYR A 213 -26.21 -5.93 0.68
N ASP A 214 -26.07 -6.06 -0.63
CA ASP A 214 -27.20 -5.98 -1.55
C ASP A 214 -28.27 -7.04 -1.25
N PRO A 215 -29.54 -6.82 -1.65
CA PRO A 215 -30.06 -5.58 -2.25
C PRO A 215 -30.46 -4.52 -1.20
N GLY A 216 -30.19 -4.76 0.09
CA GLY A 216 -30.60 -3.87 1.19
C GLY A 216 -29.59 -2.76 1.51
N ALA A 217 -28.35 -2.91 1.04
CA ALA A 217 -27.29 -1.94 1.21
C ALA A 217 -27.67 -0.57 0.64
N ASN A 218 -27.33 0.49 1.38
CA ASN A 218 -27.53 1.86 0.93
C ASN A 218 -26.46 2.77 1.55
N SER A 219 -26.31 3.97 0.99
CA SER A 219 -25.30 4.94 1.41
C SER A 219 -25.48 5.40 2.85
N SER A 220 -26.70 5.44 3.37
CA SER A 220 -26.94 5.82 4.77
C SER A 220 -26.35 4.80 5.74
N MET A 221 -26.46 3.49 5.45
CA MET A 221 -25.87 2.45 6.29
C MET A 221 -24.34 2.55 6.35
N VAL A 222 -23.70 2.78 5.19
CA VAL A 222 -22.23 2.95 5.12
C VAL A 222 -21.79 4.19 5.88
N LYS A 223 -22.54 5.29 5.74
CA LYS A 223 -22.28 6.53 6.47
C LYS A 223 -22.40 6.32 7.99
N SER A 224 -23.47 5.68 8.45
CA SER A 224 -23.67 5.38 9.87
C SER A 224 -22.55 4.51 10.43
N ALA A 225 -22.11 3.48 9.70
CA ALA A 225 -21.00 2.64 10.12
C ALA A 225 -19.71 3.45 10.32
N LEU A 226 -19.36 4.33 9.38
CA LEU A 226 -18.20 5.22 9.49
C LEU A 226 -18.30 6.17 10.69
N GLU A 227 -19.46 6.82 10.89
CA GLU A 227 -19.69 7.76 12.00
C GLU A 227 -19.63 7.07 13.38
N GLU A 228 -19.94 5.78 13.42
CA GLU A 228 -19.86 4.94 14.62
C GLU A 228 -18.47 4.29 14.81
N GLY A 229 -17.48 4.60 13.96
CA GLY A 229 -16.09 4.18 14.14
C GLY A 229 -15.70 2.89 13.41
N ARG A 230 -16.13 2.69 12.17
CA ARG A 230 -15.58 1.64 11.26
C ARG A 230 -14.71 2.25 10.18
#